data_AF-A0A927VIZ4-F1
#
_entry.id   AF-A0A927VIZ4-F1
#
_cell.length_a   1.000
_cell.length_b   1.000
_cell.length_c   1.000
_cell.angle_alpha   90.00
_cell.angle_beta   90.00
_cell.angle_gamma   90.00
#
_symmetry.space_group_name_H-M   'P 1'
#
loop_
_entity.id
_entity.type
_entity.pdbx_description
1 polymer ?
#
loop_
_entity_poly.entity_id
_entity_poly.type
_entity_poly.pdbx_seq_one_letter_code
_entity_poly.pdbx_strand_id
1 'polypeptide(L)'
;MQHHSVDGFTDFIFVNRFGHPQHQGTLNKAIRRIIRDCNDHVLDSGIRDFVLLPPFSCHSLRHTFATRMCEKGVNVKVIQDVLGHADVSTTLNIYTDATRDLKKQEFELLDAQINVPDR
;
A
#
# COMPACT_ATOMS: atom_id res chain seq x y z
N MET A 1 -9.97 -10.82 32.78
CA MET A 1 -9.69 -10.55 31.35
C MET A 1 -10.11 -11.81 30.61
N GLN A 2 -11.18 -11.77 29.81
CA GLN A 2 -11.71 -12.98 29.17
C GLN A 2 -10.78 -13.30 27.98
N HIS A 3 -10.08 -14.45 28.02
CA HIS A 3 -9.22 -14.87 26.93
C HIS A 3 -10.11 -15.33 25.78
N HIS A 4 -10.27 -14.47 24.78
CA HIS A 4 -11.04 -14.80 23.59
C HIS A 4 -10.23 -15.69 22.67
N SER A 5 -10.76 -16.88 22.40
CA SER A 5 -10.22 -17.83 21.42
C SER A 5 -11.04 -17.80 20.14
N VAL A 6 -10.39 -17.69 18.99
CA VAL A 6 -11.02 -17.90 17.67
C VAL A 6 -10.26 -19.01 16.98
N ASP A 7 -10.95 -20.09 16.58
CA ASP A 7 -10.36 -21.27 15.92
C ASP A 7 -9.11 -21.84 16.61
N GLY A 8 -9.07 -21.79 17.95
CA GLY A 8 -7.95 -22.25 18.76
C GLY A 8 -6.79 -21.26 18.92
N PHE A 9 -6.87 -20.08 18.29
CA PHE A 9 -5.90 -19.00 18.46
C PHE A 9 -6.31 -18.06 19.61
N THR A 10 -5.35 -17.65 20.42
CA THR A 10 -5.50 -16.70 21.55
C THR A 10 -4.49 -15.56 21.44
N ASP A 11 -4.54 -14.64 22.40
CA ASP A 11 -3.54 -13.56 22.56
C ASP A 11 -3.41 -12.64 21.35
N PHE A 12 -4.57 -12.30 20.78
CA PHE A 12 -4.67 -11.36 19.67
C PHE A 12 -4.08 -9.99 20.04
N ILE A 13 -3.19 -9.48 19.18
CA ILE A 13 -2.56 -8.16 19.34
C ILE A 13 -3.58 -7.04 19.09
N PHE A 14 -4.41 -7.20 18.05
CA PHE A 14 -5.40 -6.20 17.65
C PHE A 14 -6.79 -6.57 18.15
N VAL A 15 -7.15 -6.02 19.31
CA VAL A 15 -8.45 -6.22 19.94
C VAL A 15 -9.28 -4.94 19.99
N ASN A 16 -10.58 -5.08 20.10
CA ASN A 16 -11.50 -3.98 20.38
C ASN A 16 -11.59 -3.70 21.89
N ARG A 17 -12.38 -2.68 22.27
CA ARG A 17 -12.58 -2.31 23.69
C ARG A 17 -13.18 -3.41 24.57
N PHE A 18 -13.75 -4.46 23.96
CA PHE A 18 -14.33 -5.60 24.62
C PHE A 18 -13.39 -6.81 24.66
N GLY A 19 -12.17 -6.70 24.10
CA GLY A 19 -11.19 -7.79 24.04
C GLY A 19 -11.36 -8.75 22.86
N HIS A 20 -12.31 -8.50 21.95
CA HIS A 20 -12.49 -9.34 20.76
C HIS A 20 -11.53 -8.91 19.64
N PRO A 21 -11.10 -9.83 18.75
CA PRO A 21 -10.32 -9.48 17.58
C PRO A 21 -10.97 -8.36 16.75
N GLN A 22 -10.14 -7.47 16.22
CA GLN A 22 -10.61 -6.38 15.36
C GLN A 22 -11.17 -6.92 14.04
N HIS A 23 -12.35 -6.44 13.67
CA HIS A 23 -12.99 -6.81 12.41
C HIS A 23 -12.57 -5.88 11.26
N GLN A 24 -12.29 -6.44 10.08
CA GLN A 24 -11.87 -5.68 8.89
C GLN A 24 -12.81 -4.52 8.52
N GLY A 25 -14.13 -4.72 8.70
CA GLY A 25 -15.13 -3.69 8.41
C GLY A 25 -15.02 -2.49 9.35
N THR A 26 -14.63 -2.71 10.60
CA THR A 26 -14.42 -1.64 11.59
C THR A 26 -13.19 -0.82 11.23
N LEU A 27 -12.12 -1.49 10.82
CA LEU A 27 -10.89 -0.81 10.38
C LEU A 27 -11.14 0.05 9.12
N ASN A 28 -11.81 -0.50 8.10
CA ASN A 28 -12.16 0.27 6.91
C ASN A 28 -13.14 1.43 7.19
N LYS A 29 -14.02 1.30 8.20
CA LYS A 29 -14.86 2.43 8.66
C LYS A 29 -14.01 3.51 9.33
N ALA A 30 -13.02 3.12 10.15
CA ALA A 30 -12.10 4.07 10.77
C ALA A 30 -11.29 4.84 9.71
N ILE A 31 -10.74 4.15 8.69
CA ILE A 31 -10.03 4.79 7.58
C ILE A 31 -10.92 5.84 6.88
N ARG A 32 -12.17 5.50 6.55
CA ARG A 32 -13.10 6.47 5.93
C ARG A 32 -13.39 7.69 6.80
N ARG A 33 -13.41 7.53 8.13
CA ARG A 33 -13.57 8.67 9.05
C ARG A 33 -12.33 9.56 9.03
N ILE A 34 -11.14 8.95 9.11
CA ILE A 34 -9.87 9.70 9.04
C ILE A 34 -9.77 10.50 7.73
N ILE A 35 -10.10 9.89 6.59
CA ILE A 35 -10.09 10.58 5.28
C ILE A 35 -10.99 11.81 5.31
N ARG A 36 -12.20 11.68 5.86
CA ARG A 36 -13.14 12.79 5.99
C ARG A 36 -12.58 13.88 6.89
N ASP A 37 -12.14 13.53 8.09
CA ASP A 37 -11.64 14.50 9.07
C ASP A 37 -10.42 15.26 8.52
N CYS A 38 -9.52 14.59 7.79
CA CYS A 38 -8.40 15.23 7.10
C CYS A 38 -8.86 16.17 5.97
N ASN A 39 -9.83 15.75 5.17
CA ASN A 39 -10.35 16.56 4.06
C ASN A 39 -11.08 17.81 4.58
N ASP A 40 -11.92 17.66 5.61
CA ASP A 40 -12.63 18.75 6.26
C ASP A 40 -11.62 19.75 6.86
N HIS A 41 -10.58 19.26 7.55
CA HIS A 41 -9.53 20.13 8.09
C HIS A 41 -8.82 20.97 7.02
N VAL A 42 -8.49 20.37 5.87
CA VAL A 42 -7.83 21.08 4.78
C VAL A 42 -8.78 22.11 4.15
N LEU A 43 -10.07 21.79 4.00
CA LEU A 43 -11.09 22.72 3.51
C LEU A 43 -11.23 23.94 4.43
N ASP A 44 -11.19 23.73 5.75
CA ASP A 44 -11.32 24.79 6.75
C ASP A 44 -10.02 25.59 6.95
N SER A 45 -8.86 25.05 6.54
CA SER A 45 -7.55 25.66 6.77
C SER A 45 -7.24 26.90 5.91
N GLY A 46 -8.05 27.18 4.89
CA GLY A 46 -7.82 28.29 3.96
C GLY A 46 -6.59 28.12 3.05
N ILE A 47 -5.97 26.93 3.03
CA ILE A 47 -4.90 26.58 2.08
C ILE A 47 -5.46 26.70 0.66
N ARG A 48 -4.73 27.40 -0.22
CA ARG A 48 -4.99 27.40 -1.67
C ARG A 48 -4.10 26.34 -2.32
N ASP A 49 -4.60 25.65 -3.35
CA ASP A 49 -3.95 24.48 -3.99
C ASP A 49 -3.74 23.27 -3.07
N PHE A 50 -4.83 22.71 -2.55
CA PHE A 50 -4.80 21.41 -1.89
C PHE A 50 -5.37 20.30 -2.76
N VAL A 51 -4.98 19.07 -2.46
CA VAL A 51 -5.56 17.85 -3.02
C VAL A 51 -6.26 17.10 -1.89
N LEU A 52 -7.54 16.80 -2.08
CA LEU A 52 -8.30 15.99 -1.14
C LEU A 52 -7.82 14.54 -1.19
N LEU A 53 -7.76 13.91 -0.01
CA LEU A 53 -7.51 12.49 0.08
C LEU A 53 -8.64 11.72 -0.62
N PRO A 54 -8.31 10.85 -1.59
CA PRO A 54 -9.29 10.00 -2.24
C PRO A 54 -9.78 8.91 -1.28
N PRO A 55 -10.91 8.26 -1.57
CA PRO A 55 -11.34 7.08 -0.81
C PRO A 55 -10.34 5.94 -0.99
N PHE A 56 -9.83 5.40 0.11
CA PHE A 56 -8.95 4.21 0.10
C PHE A 56 -9.27 3.26 1.25
N SER A 57 -8.73 2.04 1.18
CA SER A 57 -8.93 0.96 2.15
C SER A 57 -7.60 0.38 2.63
N CYS A 58 -7.64 -0.58 3.55
CA CYS A 58 -6.46 -1.33 3.97
C CYS A 58 -5.75 -2.02 2.78
N HIS A 59 -6.51 -2.48 1.79
CA HIS A 59 -5.95 -3.11 0.61
C HIS A 59 -5.18 -2.11 -0.27
N SER A 60 -5.68 -0.87 -0.35
CA SER A 60 -4.99 0.22 -1.03
C SER A 60 -3.62 0.50 -0.40
N LEU A 61 -3.53 0.48 0.94
CA LEU A 61 -2.26 0.66 1.65
C LEU A 61 -1.27 -0.48 1.34
N ARG A 62 -1.75 -1.73 1.29
CA ARG A 62 -0.93 -2.89 0.89
C ARG A 62 -0.39 -2.71 -0.54
N HIS A 63 -1.20 -2.22 -1.46
CA HIS A 63 -0.75 -1.91 -2.82
C HIS A 63 0.27 -0.79 -2.85
N THR A 64 0.05 0.31 -2.13
CA THR A 64 1.03 1.39 -2.04
C THR A 64 2.38 0.87 -1.53
N PHE A 65 2.39 0.02 -0.51
CA PHE A 65 3.63 -0.61 -0.03
C PHE A 65 4.32 -1.42 -1.14
N ALA A 66 3.56 -2.28 -1.85
CA ALA A 66 4.10 -3.08 -2.96
C ALA A 66 4.69 -2.21 -4.07
N THR A 67 3.96 -1.19 -4.51
CA THR A 67 4.40 -0.24 -5.55
C THR A 67 5.68 0.47 -5.13
N ARG A 68 5.76 0.98 -3.89
CA ARG A 68 6.97 1.64 -3.38
C ARG A 68 8.18 0.70 -3.35
N MET A 69 7.99 -0.56 -3.02
CA MET A 69 9.08 -1.55 -3.05
C MET A 69 9.56 -1.81 -4.49
N CYS A 70 8.65 -1.80 -5.47
CA CYS A 70 9.00 -1.95 -6.89
C CYS A 70 9.75 -0.73 -7.44
N GLU A 71 9.27 0.47 -7.12
CA GLU A 71 9.94 1.73 -7.48
C GLU A 71 11.37 1.80 -6.93
N LYS A 72 11.65 1.10 -5.83
CA LYS A 72 12.99 0.98 -5.25
C LYS A 72 13.83 -0.16 -5.84
N GLY A 73 13.34 -0.85 -6.86
CA GLY A 73 14.05 -1.95 -7.52
C GLY A 73 14.11 -3.24 -6.70
N VAL A 74 13.27 -3.39 -5.66
CA VAL A 74 13.23 -4.63 -4.88
C VAL A 74 12.71 -5.76 -5.76
N ASN A 75 13.37 -6.92 -5.69
CA ASN A 75 12.99 -8.09 -6.47
C ASN A 75 11.54 -8.50 -6.17
N VAL A 76 10.72 -8.65 -7.22
CA VAL A 76 9.30 -8.98 -7.11
C VAL A 76 9.04 -10.24 -6.27
N LYS A 77 9.92 -11.25 -6.31
CA LYS A 77 9.78 -12.44 -5.46
C LYS A 77 9.91 -12.11 -3.97
N VAL A 78 10.85 -11.24 -3.61
CA VAL A 78 11.02 -10.77 -2.23
C VAL A 78 9.78 -9.99 -1.78
N ILE A 79 9.22 -9.14 -2.64
CA ILE A 79 8.00 -8.40 -2.31
C ILE A 79 6.81 -9.36 -2.14
N GLN A 80 6.69 -10.39 -2.98
CA GLN A 80 5.66 -11.42 -2.86
C GLN A 80 5.79 -12.20 -1.54
N ASP A 81 7.00 -12.59 -1.15
CA ASP A 81 7.28 -13.29 0.10
C ASP A 81 6.92 -12.43 1.32
N VAL A 82 7.31 -11.15 1.32
CA VAL A 82 7.00 -10.19 2.40
C VAL A 82 5.50 -9.94 2.53
N LEU A 83 4.78 -9.87 1.42
CA LEU A 83 3.35 -9.60 1.43
C LEU A 83 2.52 -10.83 1.78
N GLY A 84 3.04 -12.04 1.52
CA GLY A 84 2.35 -13.32 1.75
C GLY A 84 1.07 -13.43 0.91
N HIS A 85 1.11 -14.17 -0.20
CA HIS A 85 -0.04 -14.29 -1.09
C HIS A 85 -0.64 -15.70 -1.13
N ALA A 86 -1.89 -15.78 -0.66
CA ALA A 86 -2.91 -16.66 -1.22
C ALA A 86 -3.70 -15.99 -2.38
N ASP A 87 -3.55 -14.67 -2.61
CA ASP A 87 -4.20 -14.00 -3.74
C ASP A 87 -3.26 -13.02 -4.46
N VAL A 88 -2.66 -13.50 -5.55
CA VAL A 88 -1.61 -12.85 -6.35
C VAL A 88 -2.18 -11.91 -7.42
N SER A 89 -3.49 -12.02 -7.72
CA SER A 89 -4.12 -11.47 -8.93
C SER A 89 -4.01 -9.94 -9.06
N THR A 90 -4.39 -9.19 -8.02
CA THR A 90 -4.35 -7.71 -8.05
C THR A 90 -2.92 -7.17 -7.97
N THR A 91 -2.04 -7.89 -7.28
CA THR A 91 -0.66 -7.47 -7.06
C THR A 91 0.16 -7.65 -8.35
N LEU A 92 -0.05 -8.74 -9.09
CA LEU A 92 0.65 -9.01 -10.34
C LEU A 92 0.39 -7.93 -11.41
N ASN A 93 -0.84 -7.45 -11.55
CA ASN A 93 -1.14 -6.39 -12.53
C ASN A 93 -0.35 -5.09 -12.23
N ILE A 94 -0.33 -4.66 -10.96
CA ILE A 94 0.44 -3.48 -10.53
C ILE A 94 1.95 -3.73 -10.69
N TYR A 95 2.44 -4.92 -10.35
CA TYR A 95 3.83 -5.30 -10.55
C TYR A 95 4.24 -5.22 -12.02
N THR A 96 3.37 -5.69 -12.92
CA THR A 96 3.67 -5.75 -14.35
C THR A 96 3.83 -4.35 -14.93
N ASP A 97 2.93 -3.43 -14.56
CA ASP A 97 3.03 -2.03 -14.99
C ASP A 97 4.25 -1.32 -14.37
N ALA A 98 4.47 -1.45 -13.06
CA ALA A 98 5.62 -0.83 -12.40
C ALA A 98 6.97 -1.38 -12.92
N THR A 99 7.04 -2.68 -13.19
CA THR A 99 8.24 -3.31 -13.77
C THR A 99 8.44 -2.90 -15.23
N ARG A 100 7.36 -2.68 -16.00
CA ARG A 100 7.45 -2.16 -17.37
C ARG A 100 8.05 -0.76 -17.38
N ASP A 101 7.59 0.12 -16.49
CA ASP A 101 8.08 1.49 -16.40
C ASP A 101 9.53 1.53 -15.92
N LEU A 102 9.89 0.72 -14.91
CA LEU A 102 11.28 0.57 -14.46
C LEU A 102 12.19 0.03 -15.58
N LYS A 103 11.76 -1.01 -16.30
CA LYS A 103 12.52 -1.53 -17.45
C LYS A 103 12.74 -0.45 -18.50
N LYS A 104 11.72 0.34 -18.82
CA LYS A 104 11.84 1.43 -19.79
C LYS A 104 12.88 2.46 -19.34
N GLN A 105 12.85 2.89 -18.08
CA GLN A 105 13.83 3.81 -17.51
C GLN A 105 15.26 3.24 -17.54
N GLU A 106 15.45 1.98 -17.16
CA GLU A 106 16.76 1.32 -17.18
C GLU A 106 17.31 1.21 -18.62
N PHE A 107 16.46 0.89 -19.60
CA PHE A 107 16.85 0.86 -21.01
C PHE A 107 17.21 2.25 -21.56
N GLU A 108 16.47 3.30 -21.18
CA GLU A 108 16.80 4.68 -21.55
C GLU A 108 18.14 5.14 -20.93
N LEU A 109 18.41 4.77 -19.69
CA LEU A 109 19.70 5.05 -19.01
C LEU A 109 20.87 4.30 -19.65
N LEU A 110 20.65 3.05 -20.05
CA LEU A 110 21.64 2.25 -20.78
C LEU A 110 21.91 2.83 -22.17
N ASP A 111 20.87 3.21 -22.91
CA ASP A 111 21.02 3.81 -24.24
C ASP A 111 21.79 5.13 -24.17
N ALA A 112 21.51 5.98 -23.17
CA ALA A 112 22.26 7.21 -22.93
C ALA A 112 23.74 6.97 -22.57
N GLN A 113 24.09 5.85 -21.94
CA GLN A 113 25.47 5.47 -21.61
C GLN A 113 26.20 4.79 -22.78
N ILE A 114 25.47 4.12 -23.68
CA ILE A 114 26.04 3.40 -24.83
C ILE A 114 26.19 4.36 -26.03
N ASN A 115 25.26 5.29 -26.24
CA ASN A 115 25.29 6.29 -27.32
C ASN A 115 26.06 7.58 -26.94
N VAL A 116 27.15 7.48 -26.17
CA VAL A 116 28.07 8.63 -26.03
C VAL A 116 28.57 8.98 -27.43
N PRO A 117 28.37 10.23 -27.93
CA PRO A 117 28.88 10.62 -29.24
C PRO A 117 30.39 10.47 -29.21
N ASP A 118 30.89 9.61 -30.11
CA ASP A 118 32.32 9.41 -30.34
C ASP A 118 32.99 10.79 -30.50
N ARG A 119 34.01 11.08 -29.68
CA ARG A 119 34.80 12.31 -29.78
C ARG A 119 35.85 12.18 -30.88
#